data_AF-A0AAV8VA19-F1
#
_entry.id   AF-A0AAV8VA19-F1
#
_cell.length_a   1.000
_cell.length_b   1.000
_cell.length_c   1.000
_cell.angle_alpha   90.00
_cell.angle_beta   90.00
_cell.angle_gamma   90.00
#
_symmetry.space_group_name_H-M   'P 1'
#
loop_
_entity.id
_entity.type
_entity.pdbx_description
1 polymer ?
#
loop_
_entity_poly.entity_id
_entity_poly.type
_entity_poly.pdbx_seq_one_letter_code
_entity_poly.pdbx_strand_id
1 'polypeptide(L)'
;MWEICLNCFENTCPFDLRPPHVKHKRLFLYYKAGKCSSQPVGKNTMGKIPSVVASYLKLPDAACYTGHCLRRSSATLLADAGVDITTIKRHAGWKSTTVAEGYVENSIENKTKIANQVLVGTTTSAITKTVNLATEVPNMKYVKENRNIEKKNHFNQAIIMIIYRLGNL
;
A
#
# COMPACT_ATOMS: atom_id res chain seq x y z
N MET A 1 -4.37 13.26 -7.39
CA MET A 1 -3.66 12.54 -6.28
C MET A 1 -3.53 13.43 -5.05
N TRP A 2 -3.20 14.72 -5.19
CA TRP A 2 -3.18 15.69 -4.08
C TRP A 2 -4.54 15.80 -3.34
N GLU A 3 -5.65 15.85 -4.08
CA GLU A 3 -7.04 15.83 -3.56
C GLU A 3 -7.34 14.64 -2.64
N ILE A 4 -6.77 13.47 -2.92
CA ILE A 4 -6.97 12.25 -2.11
C ILE A 4 -6.32 12.43 -0.74
N CYS A 5 -5.09 12.97 -0.70
CA CYS A 5 -4.40 13.27 0.54
C CYS A 5 -5.15 14.33 1.37
N LEU A 6 -5.74 15.35 0.74
CA LEU A 6 -6.52 16.35 1.49
C LEU A 6 -7.77 15.74 2.10
N ASN A 7 -8.57 15.03 1.32
CA ASN A 7 -9.81 14.44 1.83
C ASN A 7 -9.57 13.35 2.89
N CYS A 8 -8.44 12.63 2.81
CA CYS A 8 -8.09 11.62 3.83
C CYS A 8 -7.69 12.24 5.18
N PHE A 9 -7.14 13.44 5.16
CA PHE A 9 -6.60 14.13 6.33
C PHE A 9 -7.34 15.43 6.67
N GLU A 10 -8.50 15.65 6.08
CA GLU A 10 -9.32 16.86 6.27
C GLU A 10 -9.68 17.09 7.74
N ASN A 11 -9.86 16.01 8.50
CA ASN A 11 -10.15 16.07 9.93
C ASN A 11 -8.90 16.11 10.81
N THR A 12 -7.71 16.32 10.22
CA THR A 12 -6.45 16.38 10.94
C THR A 12 -5.87 17.79 10.91
N CYS A 13 -5.43 18.26 12.06
CA CYS A 13 -4.88 19.60 12.24
C CYS A 13 -3.58 19.75 11.45
N PRO A 14 -3.46 20.79 10.59
CA PRO A 14 -2.18 21.18 10.01
C PRO A 14 -1.17 21.54 11.10
N PHE A 15 0.12 21.26 10.86
CA PHE A 15 1.18 21.53 11.84
C PHE A 15 1.28 23.01 12.22
N ASP A 16 1.08 23.91 11.26
CA ASP A 16 1.16 25.36 11.48
C ASP A 16 0.01 25.91 12.34
N LEU A 17 -1.12 25.19 12.38
CA LEU A 17 -2.29 25.55 13.17
C LEU A 17 -2.36 24.79 14.50
N ARG A 18 -1.32 24.03 14.84
CA ARG A 18 -1.29 23.19 16.03
C ARG A 18 -1.34 24.05 17.30
N PRO A 19 -2.28 23.78 18.24
CA PRO A 19 -2.35 24.55 19.47
C PRO A 19 -1.08 24.33 20.32
N PRO A 20 -0.50 25.39 20.91
CA PRO A 20 0.76 25.29 21.66
C PRO A 20 0.60 24.55 23.00
N HIS A 21 -0.62 24.49 23.54
CA HIS A 21 -0.91 23.98 24.89
C HIS A 21 -1.28 22.48 24.92
N VAL A 22 -0.93 21.72 23.89
CA VAL A 22 -1.25 20.28 23.82
C VAL A 22 -0.33 19.49 24.75
N LYS A 23 -0.89 18.87 25.78
CA LYS A 23 -0.14 18.13 26.82
C LYS A 23 0.47 16.80 26.37
N HIS A 24 0.14 16.32 25.17
CA HIS A 24 0.57 15.01 24.67
C HIS A 24 1.30 15.09 23.32
N LYS A 25 2.14 14.10 23.06
CA LYS A 25 2.97 14.02 21.84
C LYS A 25 2.28 13.37 20.64
N ARG A 26 0.96 13.16 20.67
CA ARG A 26 0.24 12.52 19.55
C ARG A 26 0.26 13.40 18.30
N LEU A 27 0.62 12.80 17.17
CA LEU A 27 0.79 13.49 15.90
C LEU A 27 -0.52 14.11 15.39
N PHE A 28 -1.55 13.28 15.21
CA PHE A 28 -2.83 13.72 14.65
C PHE A 28 -3.75 14.32 15.69
N LEU A 29 -4.03 15.62 15.55
CA LEU A 29 -5.06 16.33 16.29
C LEU A 29 -6.30 16.54 15.43
N TYR A 30 -7.46 16.64 16.05
CA TYR A 30 -8.71 16.85 15.35
C TYR A 30 -8.80 18.27 14.78
N TYR A 31 -9.28 18.39 13.55
CA TYR A 31 -9.53 19.66 12.87
C TYR A 31 -10.98 19.74 12.42
N LYS A 32 -11.65 20.85 12.73
CA LYS A 32 -13.04 21.09 12.31
C LYS A 32 -13.30 22.58 12.20
N ALA A 33 -14.02 22.97 11.15
CA ALA A 33 -14.49 24.34 10.94
C ALA A 33 -13.37 25.40 11.09
N GLY A 34 -12.21 25.15 10.47
CA GLY A 34 -11.09 26.09 10.50
C GLY A 34 -10.20 26.03 11.74
N LYS A 35 -10.55 25.22 12.76
CA LYS A 35 -9.87 25.22 14.06
C LYS A 35 -9.31 23.85 14.44
N CYS A 36 -8.11 23.87 15.02
CA CYS A 36 -7.49 22.70 15.62
C CYS A 36 -7.93 22.52 17.07
N SER A 37 -8.30 21.30 17.42
CA SER A 37 -8.55 20.86 18.80
C SER A 37 -7.27 20.31 19.42
N SER A 38 -7.17 20.34 20.75
CA SER A 38 -6.15 19.60 21.48
C SER A 38 -6.44 18.09 21.53
N GLN A 39 -7.62 17.66 21.07
CA GLN A 39 -8.01 16.26 21.07
C GLN A 39 -7.32 15.47 19.94
N PRO A 40 -6.79 14.27 20.23
CA PRO A 40 -6.27 13.37 19.22
C PRO A 40 -7.36 12.86 18.27
N VAL A 41 -6.98 12.59 17.02
CA VAL A 41 -7.86 11.89 16.07
C VAL A 41 -8.07 10.44 16.53
N GLY A 42 -9.34 10.01 16.54
CA GLY A 42 -9.72 8.67 16.97
C GLY A 42 -9.36 7.58 15.96
N LYS A 43 -9.14 6.35 16.45
CA LYS A 43 -8.82 5.18 15.62
C LYS A 43 -9.88 4.90 14.54
N ASN A 44 -11.16 5.18 14.83
CA ASN A 44 -12.26 4.94 13.90
C ASN A 44 -12.22 5.92 12.72
N THR A 45 -11.82 7.18 12.96
CA THR A 45 -11.62 8.17 11.91
C THR A 45 -10.45 7.76 11.01
N MET A 46 -9.31 7.41 11.61
CA MET A 46 -8.15 6.92 10.86
C MET A 46 -8.47 5.63 10.08
N GLY A 47 -9.25 4.73 10.67
CA GLY A 47 -9.65 3.47 10.05
C GLY A 47 -10.58 3.60 8.84
N LYS A 48 -11.22 4.77 8.66
CA LYS A 48 -12.08 5.07 7.50
C LYS A 48 -11.32 5.60 6.29
N ILE A 49 -10.06 6.04 6.46
CA ILE A 49 -9.24 6.58 5.37
C ILE A 49 -9.23 5.65 4.15
N PRO A 50 -9.00 4.32 4.28
CA PRO A 50 -8.99 3.44 3.12
C PRO A 50 -10.33 3.39 2.38
N SER A 51 -11.45 3.51 3.09
CA SER A 51 -12.79 3.58 2.50
C SER A 51 -13.01 4.86 1.70
N VAL A 52 -12.49 5.99 2.20
CA VAL A 52 -12.54 7.29 1.49
C VAL A 52 -11.71 7.21 0.20
N VAL A 53 -10.50 6.65 0.26
CA VAL A 53 -9.66 6.43 -0.93
C VAL A 53 -10.37 5.52 -1.93
N ALA A 54 -10.94 4.40 -1.48
CA ALA A 54 -11.64 3.45 -2.35
C ALA A 54 -12.87 4.09 -3.01
N SER A 55 -13.62 4.91 -2.28
CA SER A 55 -14.77 5.66 -2.80
C SER A 55 -14.32 6.65 -3.88
N TYR A 56 -13.25 7.41 -3.62
CA TYR A 56 -12.68 8.35 -4.59
C TYR A 56 -12.23 7.66 -5.88
N LEU A 57 -11.58 6.49 -5.76
CA LEU A 57 -11.13 5.68 -6.90
C LEU A 57 -12.25 4.90 -7.60
N LYS A 58 -13.50 5.02 -7.13
CA LYS A 58 -14.67 4.28 -7.62
C LYS A 58 -14.39 2.77 -7.66
N LEU A 59 -13.89 2.25 -6.54
CA LEU A 59 -13.76 0.81 -6.32
C LEU A 59 -15.10 0.22 -5.87
N PRO A 60 -15.43 -1.02 -6.27
CA PRO A 60 -16.59 -1.72 -5.72
C PRO A 60 -16.40 -1.90 -4.21
N ASP A 61 -17.51 -1.93 -3.46
CA ASP A 61 -17.53 -2.24 -2.03
C ASP A 61 -16.56 -1.38 -1.19
N ALA A 62 -16.49 -0.07 -1.48
CA ALA A 62 -15.59 0.86 -0.80
C ALA A 62 -15.70 0.82 0.75
N ALA A 63 -16.86 0.47 1.30
CA ALA A 63 -17.07 0.31 2.74
C ALA A 63 -16.26 -0.85 3.36
N CYS A 64 -15.89 -1.86 2.58
CA CYS A 64 -15.09 -3.02 3.02
C CYS A 64 -13.60 -2.68 3.17
N TYR A 65 -13.14 -1.55 2.64
CA TYR A 65 -11.75 -1.10 2.76
C TYR A 65 -11.53 -0.47 4.13
N THR A 66 -10.90 -1.23 5.02
CA THR A 66 -10.60 -0.82 6.40
C THR A 66 -9.12 -0.51 6.60
N GLY A 67 -8.76 0.06 7.75
CA GLY A 67 -7.37 0.19 8.18
C GLY A 67 -6.57 -1.12 8.18
N HIS A 68 -7.24 -2.28 8.30
CA HIS A 68 -6.55 -3.57 8.19
C HIS A 68 -6.09 -3.86 6.75
N CYS A 69 -6.90 -3.50 5.75
CA CYS A 69 -6.55 -3.64 4.33
C CYS A 69 -5.27 -2.85 4.02
N LEU A 70 -5.15 -1.63 4.54
CA LEU A 70 -3.96 -0.79 4.43
C LEU A 70 -2.69 -1.51 4.89
N ARG A 71 -2.75 -2.14 6.07
CA ARG A 71 -1.62 -2.90 6.65
C ARG A 71 -1.28 -4.16 5.86
N ARG A 72 -2.29 -4.89 5.37
CA ARG A 72 -2.06 -6.09 4.53
C ARG A 72 -1.40 -5.71 3.20
N SER A 73 -1.90 -4.64 2.56
CA SER A 73 -1.34 -4.12 1.31
C SER A 73 0.09 -3.62 1.48
N SER A 74 0.41 -2.89 2.56
CA SER A 74 1.78 -2.43 2.79
C SER A 74 2.79 -3.57 2.95
N ALA A 75 2.40 -4.64 3.67
CA ALA A 75 3.25 -5.82 3.80
C ALA A 75 3.41 -6.60 2.50
N THR A 76 2.36 -6.67 1.68
CA THR A 76 2.42 -7.31 0.35
C THR A 76 3.39 -6.56 -0.57
N LEU A 77 3.30 -5.22 -0.61
CA LEU A 77 4.22 -4.39 -1.40
C LEU A 77 5.69 -4.57 -1.00
N LEU A 78 5.97 -4.72 0.30
CA LEU A 78 7.33 -5.00 0.76
C LEU A 78 7.81 -6.41 0.36
N ALA A 79 6.92 -7.40 0.41
CA ALA A 79 7.23 -8.75 -0.05
C ALA A 79 7.52 -8.77 -1.57
N ASP A 80 6.72 -8.06 -2.37
CA ASP A 80 6.90 -7.94 -3.83
C ASP A 80 8.16 -7.17 -4.21
N ALA A 81 8.56 -6.20 -3.39
CA ALA A 81 9.85 -5.54 -3.52
C ALA A 81 11.05 -6.45 -3.17
N GLY A 82 10.81 -7.68 -2.69
CA GLY A 82 11.85 -8.64 -2.31
C GLY A 82 12.60 -8.24 -1.04
N VAL A 83 11.96 -7.48 -0.14
CA VAL A 83 12.55 -7.05 1.12
C VAL A 83 12.69 -8.24 2.07
N ASP A 84 13.77 -8.25 2.85
CA ASP A 84 14.03 -9.31 3.83
C ASP A 84 12.89 -9.48 4.85
N ILE A 85 12.66 -10.72 5.26
CA ILE A 85 11.57 -11.10 6.14
C ILE A 85 11.63 -10.40 7.50
N THR A 86 12.83 -10.13 8.03
CA THR A 86 12.97 -9.41 9.31
C THR A 86 12.52 -7.97 9.20
N THR A 87 12.74 -7.34 8.03
CA THR A 87 12.29 -5.97 7.75
C THR A 87 10.77 -5.93 7.58
N ILE A 88 10.19 -6.92 6.89
CA ILE A 88 8.72 -7.05 6.78
C ILE A 88 8.10 -7.23 8.17
N LYS A 89 8.66 -8.08 9.02
CA LYS A 89 8.18 -8.29 10.40
C LYS A 89 8.26 -7.01 11.23
N ARG A 90 9.38 -6.29 11.14
CA ARG A 90 9.57 -5.01 11.84
C ARG A 90 8.57 -3.95 11.36
N HIS A 91 8.34 -3.85 10.05
CA HIS A 91 7.37 -2.93 9.48
C HIS A 91 5.93 -3.24 9.93
N ALA A 92 5.52 -4.51 9.87
CA ALA A 92 4.15 -4.91 10.19
C ALA A 92 3.90 -5.14 11.69
N GLY A 93 4.95 -5.12 12.51
CA GLY A 93 4.89 -5.41 13.95
C GLY A 93 4.59 -6.88 14.28
N TRP A 94 5.09 -7.82 13.47
CA TRP A 94 4.86 -9.26 13.68
C TRP A 94 5.94 -9.91 14.53
N LYS A 95 5.51 -10.64 15.57
CA LYS A 95 6.40 -11.45 16.41
C LYS A 95 6.79 -12.76 15.72
N SER A 96 5.80 -13.48 15.17
CA SER A 96 6.01 -14.73 14.43
C SER A 96 6.44 -14.49 12.98
N THR A 97 7.31 -15.35 12.45
CA THR A 97 7.67 -15.36 11.02
C THR A 97 6.56 -15.93 10.16
N THR A 98 5.73 -16.84 10.67
CA THR A 98 4.67 -17.53 9.90
C THR A 98 3.73 -16.58 9.18
N VAL A 99 3.37 -15.46 9.83
CA VAL A 99 2.50 -14.46 9.19
C VAL A 99 3.23 -13.74 8.06
N ALA A 100 4.54 -13.50 8.19
CA ALA A 100 5.36 -12.84 7.17
C ALA A 100 5.66 -13.75 5.98
N GLU A 101 5.97 -15.02 6.25
CA GLU A 101 6.23 -16.07 5.25
C GLU A 101 5.09 -16.12 4.24
N GLY A 102 3.83 -16.12 4.71
CA GLY A 102 2.67 -16.13 3.82
C GLY A 102 2.60 -14.96 2.83
N TYR A 103 3.22 -13.79 3.09
CA TYR A 103 3.29 -12.72 2.08
C TYR A 103 4.43 -12.93 1.10
N VAL A 104 5.59 -13.36 1.59
CA VAL A 104 6.76 -13.67 0.75
C VAL A 104 6.44 -14.80 -0.22
N GLU A 105 5.77 -15.85 0.26
CA GLU A 105 5.32 -16.99 -0.53
C GLU A 105 4.30 -16.62 -1.60
N ASN A 106 3.49 -15.59 -1.40
CA ASN A 106 2.49 -15.15 -2.36
C ASN A 106 3.01 -14.12 -3.37
N SER A 107 4.26 -13.66 -3.22
CA SER A 107 4.87 -12.70 -4.14
C SER A 107 5.15 -13.32 -5.50
N ILE A 108 4.48 -12.81 -6.53
CA ILE A 108 4.64 -13.28 -7.92
C ILE A 108 5.96 -12.75 -8.49
N GLU A 109 6.31 -11.51 -8.18
CA GLU A 109 7.53 -10.83 -8.59
C GLU A 109 8.75 -11.57 -8.08
N ASN A 110 8.76 -11.98 -6.81
CA ASN A 110 9.87 -12.73 -6.24
C ASN A 110 10.00 -14.13 -6.86
N LYS A 111 8.87 -14.83 -7.06
CA LYS A 111 8.86 -16.12 -7.79
C LYS A 111 9.40 -15.99 -9.20
N THR A 112 8.97 -14.96 -9.93
CA THR A 112 9.42 -14.68 -11.31
C THR A 112 10.92 -14.37 -11.35
N LYS A 113 11.40 -13.57 -10.40
CA LYS A 113 12.83 -13.24 -10.27
C LYS A 113 13.68 -14.49 -10.01
N ILE A 114 13.27 -15.34 -9.06
CA ILE A 114 13.97 -16.59 -8.75
C ILE A 114 13.93 -17.54 -9.94
N ALA A 115 12.77 -17.70 -10.60
CA ALA A 115 12.63 -18.54 -11.79
C ALA A 115 13.59 -18.09 -12.91
N ASN A 116 13.68 -16.78 -13.17
CA ASN A 116 14.62 -16.24 -14.16
C ASN A 116 16.08 -16.52 -13.79
N GLN A 117 16.45 -16.41 -12.51
CA GLN A 117 17.82 -16.74 -12.06
C GLN A 117 18.16 -18.23 -12.28
N VAL A 118 17.20 -19.12 -12.02
CA VAL A 118 17.37 -20.56 -12.28
C VAL A 118 17.55 -20.81 -13.78
N LEU A 119 16.73 -20.19 -14.63
CA LEU A 119 16.84 -20.30 -16.09
C LEU A 119 18.19 -19.76 -16.60
N VAL A 120 18.63 -18.60 -16.12
CA VAL A 120 19.92 -18.00 -16.50
C VAL A 120 21.09 -18.88 -16.06
N GLY A 121 21.05 -19.45 -14.85
CA GLY A 121 22.05 -20.40 -14.37
C GLY A 121 22.12 -21.71 -15.18
N THR A 122 21.06 -22.03 -15.93
CA THR A 122 21.00 -23.21 -16.81
C THR A 122 21.50 -22.88 -18.23
N THR A 123 21.44 -21.62 -18.66
CA THR A 123 21.81 -21.19 -20.03
C THR A 123 23.30 -21.12 -20.31
N THR A 124 24.19 -21.17 -19.31
CA THR A 124 25.64 -21.21 -19.56
C THR A 124 26.12 -22.54 -20.12
N SER A 125 25.27 -23.59 -20.14
CA SER A 125 25.63 -24.90 -20.70
C SER A 125 24.72 -25.44 -21.81
N ALA A 126 23.62 -24.77 -22.19
CA ALA A 126 22.80 -25.27 -23.30
C ALA A 126 21.95 -24.19 -24.02
N ILE A 127 22.49 -23.75 -25.17
CA ILE A 127 21.80 -23.54 -26.45
C ILE A 127 20.74 -22.41 -26.56
N THR A 128 21.19 -21.35 -27.24
CA THR A 128 20.50 -20.60 -28.29
C THR A 128 19.33 -21.34 -28.95
N LYS A 129 18.08 -21.05 -28.58
CA LYS A 129 16.95 -21.01 -29.54
C LYS A 129 15.93 -19.94 -29.14
N THR A 130 15.83 -18.93 -30.00
CA THR A 130 14.78 -17.92 -30.13
C THR A 130 13.38 -18.47 -29.89
N VAL A 131 12.62 -17.86 -28.97
CA VAL A 131 11.16 -17.96 -28.92
C VAL A 131 10.58 -16.56 -29.11
N ASN A 132 10.09 -16.30 -30.31
CA ASN A 132 9.24 -15.14 -30.60
C ASN A 132 7.87 -15.42 -29.99
N LEU A 133 7.43 -14.64 -28.99
CA LEU A 133 6.02 -14.60 -28.60
C LEU A 133 5.28 -13.63 -29.51
N ALA A 134 4.42 -14.18 -30.36
CA ALA A 134 3.46 -13.43 -31.17
C ALA A 134 2.46 -12.69 -30.27
N THR A 135 2.17 -11.45 -30.62
CA THR A 135 1.21 -10.57 -29.94
C THR A 135 -0.23 -11.01 -30.18
N GLU A 136 -0.89 -11.54 -29.14
CA GLU A 136 -2.34 -11.77 -29.11
C GLU A 136 -3.11 -10.51 -28.66
N VAL A 137 -4.22 -10.22 -29.33
CA VAL A 137 -5.13 -9.09 -29.03
C VAL A 137 -5.80 -9.32 -27.65
N PRO A 138 -5.81 -8.34 -26.72
CA PRO A 138 -6.26 -8.60 -25.35
C PRO A 138 -7.77 -8.85 -25.25
N ASN A 139 -8.15 -10.00 -24.67
CA ASN A 139 -9.53 -10.36 -24.29
C ASN A 139 -10.12 -9.36 -23.26
N MET A 140 -11.42 -9.01 -23.37
CA MET A 140 -12.15 -8.13 -22.45
C MET A 140 -12.05 -8.51 -20.95
N LYS A 141 -11.87 -9.81 -20.62
CA LYS A 141 -11.54 -10.23 -19.24
C LYS A 141 -10.20 -9.67 -18.78
N TYR A 142 -9.18 -9.75 -19.62
CA TYR A 142 -7.84 -9.21 -19.39
C TYR A 142 -7.89 -7.68 -19.22
N VAL A 143 -8.69 -6.97 -20.03
CA VAL A 143 -8.86 -5.51 -19.92
C VAL A 143 -9.54 -5.08 -18.62
N LYS A 144 -10.50 -5.86 -18.11
CA LYS A 144 -11.14 -5.58 -16.80
C LYS A 144 -10.20 -5.90 -15.64
N GLU A 145 -9.43 -6.98 -15.75
CA GLU A 145 -8.40 -7.37 -14.79
C GLU A 145 -7.30 -6.30 -14.71
N ASN A 146 -6.82 -5.80 -15.85
CA ASN A 146 -5.82 -4.73 -15.95
C ASN A 146 -6.32 -3.41 -15.35
N ARG A 147 -7.57 -3.01 -15.59
CA ARG A 147 -8.14 -1.81 -14.93
C ARG A 147 -8.26 -1.98 -13.41
N ASN A 148 -8.58 -3.17 -12.93
CA ASN A 148 -8.61 -3.46 -11.50
C ASN A 148 -7.19 -3.48 -10.90
N ILE A 149 -6.20 -3.96 -11.64
CA ILE A 149 -4.78 -3.91 -11.27
C ILE A 149 -4.30 -2.46 -11.21
N GLU A 150 -4.59 -1.63 -12.23
CA GLU A 150 -4.23 -0.21 -12.23
C GLU A 150 -4.85 0.55 -11.05
N LYS A 151 -6.13 0.31 -10.75
CA LYS A 151 -6.77 0.93 -9.58
C LYS A 151 -6.19 0.43 -8.26
N LYS A 152 -5.84 -0.86 -8.15
CA LYS A 152 -5.11 -1.41 -6.98
C LYS A 152 -3.72 -0.77 -6.86
N ASN A 153 -3.03 -0.54 -7.97
CA ASN A 153 -1.75 0.15 -8.00
C ASN A 153 -1.90 1.61 -7.54
N HIS A 154 -2.93 2.33 -7.99
CA HIS A 154 -3.22 3.68 -7.49
C HIS A 154 -3.59 3.70 -6.00
N PHE A 155 -4.34 2.71 -5.53
CA PHE A 155 -4.62 2.55 -4.10
C PHE A 155 -3.31 2.33 -3.33
N ASN A 156 -2.47 1.39 -3.76
CA ASN A 156 -1.16 1.09 -3.18
C ASN A 156 -0.22 2.30 -3.20
N GLN A 157 -0.22 3.10 -4.27
CA GLN A 157 0.54 4.36 -4.33
C GLN A 157 0.01 5.39 -3.32
N ALA A 158 -1.30 5.49 -3.13
CA ALA A 158 -1.88 6.31 -2.07
C ALA A 158 -1.46 5.82 -0.67
N ILE A 159 -1.38 4.50 -0.46
CA ILE A 159 -0.88 3.90 0.79
C ILE A 159 0.57 4.30 1.05
N ILE A 160 1.46 4.13 0.05
CA ILE A 160 2.87 4.51 0.12
C ILE A 160 2.97 5.99 0.48
N MET A 161 2.29 6.86 -0.26
CA MET A 161 2.28 8.31 -0.01
C MET A 161 1.81 8.65 1.41
N ILE A 162 0.77 7.98 1.92
CA ILE A 162 0.32 8.14 3.30
C ILE A 162 1.44 7.72 4.27
N ILE A 163 2.01 6.53 4.12
CA ILE A 163 3.06 6.02 5.02
C ILE A 163 4.30 6.93 5.01
N TYR A 164 4.79 7.32 3.84
CA TYR A 164 5.98 8.18 3.71
C TYR A 164 5.74 9.60 4.22
N ARG A 165 4.53 10.16 4.00
CA ARG A 165 4.19 11.47 4.56
C ARG A 165 4.06 11.41 6.08
N LEU A 166 3.62 10.30 6.65
CA LEU A 166 3.59 10.12 8.11
C LEU A 166 4.96 9.79 8.73
N GLY A 167 5.91 9.28 7.95
CA GLY A 167 7.25 8.89 8.40
C GLY A 167 8.33 9.96 8.22
N ASN A 168 8.15 10.92 7.31
CA ASN A 168 9.03 12.07 7.08
C ASN A 168 8.51 13.37 7.73
N LEU A 169 7.61 13.28 8.71
CA LEU A 169 7.07 14.39 9.50
C LEU A 169 7.38 14.23 10.98
#